data_AF-A0A524CNV1-F1
#
_entry.id   AF-A0A524CNV1-F1
#
_cell.length_a   1.000
_cell.length_b   1.000
_cell.length_c   1.000
_cell.angle_alpha   90.00
_cell.angle_beta   90.00
_cell.angle_gamma   90.00
#
_symmetry.space_group_name_H-M   'P 1'
#
loop_
_entity.id
_entity.type
_entity.pdbx_description
1 polymer ?
#
loop_
_entity_poly.entity_id
_entity_poly.type
_entity_poly.pdbx_seq_one_letter_code
_entity_poly.pdbx_strand_id
1 'polypeptide(L)'
;MPRGRRARRAPRIEEDPLHKYSRWDIRIAQGFYYTILLCSVLTVIGIWLYIFWKLLSLGLIEDIFTLHPAYVGGIIAGAVTGHLLLLVLFYALFKGGILRLCQLLFKDRAVAKKFEDFALLRILIGVLVLGGMTTIFFILLGVIREIPQLIIEAFIYLFWHLSLWKWFFDLGLVGFVFIGVIILIFVFWNHGVFFIVGRIKEIEEEVEVEERLRKERLKEADEKTLQKIYKKETGKKAIYKGQETKGYIEWKKENNL
;
A
#
# COMPACT_ATOMS: atom_id res chain seq x y z
N MET A 1 -25.76 -50.18 29.92
CA MET A 1 -25.90 -48.76 29.55
C MET A 1 -25.09 -48.49 28.28
N PRO A 2 -25.69 -48.01 27.18
CA PRO A 2 -24.94 -47.73 25.97
C PRO A 2 -24.11 -46.45 26.14
N ARG A 3 -22.81 -46.53 25.89
CA ARG A 3 -21.90 -45.37 25.88
C ARG A 3 -22.30 -44.46 24.72
N GLY A 4 -22.86 -43.30 25.04
CA GLY A 4 -23.21 -42.27 24.08
C GLY A 4 -21.98 -41.86 23.24
N ARG A 5 -22.07 -42.04 21.92
CA ARG A 5 -21.09 -41.47 20.98
C ARG A 5 -21.14 -39.94 21.14
N ARG A 6 -20.03 -39.34 21.57
CA ARG A 6 -19.86 -37.88 21.52
C ARG A 6 -20.11 -37.42 20.08
N ALA A 7 -21.03 -36.49 19.91
CA ALA A 7 -21.29 -35.85 18.62
C ALA A 7 -19.97 -35.30 18.07
N ARG A 8 -19.61 -35.72 16.85
CA ARG A 8 -18.45 -35.17 16.14
C ARG A 8 -18.71 -33.67 15.97
N ARG A 9 -17.90 -32.82 16.61
CA ARG A 9 -17.91 -31.38 16.35
C ARG A 9 -17.68 -31.21 14.85
N ALA A 10 -18.53 -30.41 14.21
CA ALA A 10 -18.33 -30.04 12.81
C ALA A 10 -16.91 -29.47 12.64
N PRO A 11 -16.21 -29.81 11.54
CA PRO A 11 -14.91 -29.21 11.25
C PRO A 11 -15.08 -27.69 11.26
N ARG A 12 -14.23 -26.99 12.01
CA ARG A 12 -14.17 -25.54 11.96
C ARG A 12 -13.77 -25.19 10.54
N ILE A 13 -14.72 -24.67 9.76
CA ILE A 13 -14.44 -24.07 8.46
C ILE A 13 -13.59 -22.85 8.80
N GLU A 14 -12.30 -22.88 8.49
CA GLU A 14 -11.49 -21.67 8.52
C GLU A 14 -12.13 -20.69 7.55
N GLU A 15 -12.61 -19.56 8.08
CA GLU A 15 -13.16 -18.48 7.26
C GLU A 15 -12.12 -18.07 6.23
N ASP A 16 -12.53 -17.96 4.96
CA ASP A 16 -11.64 -17.56 3.88
C ASP A 16 -10.94 -16.25 4.29
N PRO A 17 -9.60 -16.24 4.38
CA PRO A 17 -8.86 -15.09 4.86
C PRO A 17 -9.07 -13.83 4.00
N LEU A 18 -9.63 -13.95 2.79
CA LEU A 18 -10.07 -12.80 1.99
C LEU A 18 -11.29 -12.07 2.55
N HIS A 19 -12.17 -12.71 3.34
CA HIS A 19 -13.32 -12.04 3.96
C HIS A 19 -12.93 -10.92 4.94
N LYS A 20 -11.65 -10.88 5.35
CA LYS A 20 -11.08 -9.81 6.16
C LYS A 20 -10.83 -8.52 5.38
N TYR A 21 -11.01 -8.48 4.05
CA TYR A 21 -10.76 -7.31 3.20
C TYR A 21 -12.07 -6.76 2.59
N SER A 22 -12.14 -5.46 2.28
CA SER A 22 -13.31 -4.88 1.60
C SER A 22 -13.42 -5.43 0.19
N ARG A 23 -14.65 -5.49 -0.36
CA ARG A 23 -14.86 -5.85 -1.78
C ARG A 23 -14.09 -4.91 -2.72
N TRP A 24 -13.92 -3.64 -2.35
CA TRP A 24 -13.13 -2.68 -3.12
C TRP A 24 -11.63 -2.96 -3.06
N ASP A 25 -11.10 -3.26 -1.88
CA ASP A 25 -9.69 -3.62 -1.68
C ASP A 25 -9.32 -4.88 -2.49
N ILE A 26 -10.21 -5.87 -2.49
CA ILE A 26 -10.06 -7.10 -3.26
C ILE A 26 -10.04 -6.80 -4.76
N ARG A 27 -10.92 -5.91 -5.25
CA ARG A 27 -10.93 -5.49 -6.67
C ARG A 27 -9.65 -4.77 -7.09
N ILE A 28 -9.13 -3.89 -6.23
CA ILE A 28 -7.86 -3.19 -6.49
C ILE A 28 -6.71 -4.21 -6.56
N ALA A 29 -6.63 -5.13 -5.58
CA ALA A 29 -5.63 -6.18 -5.57
C ALA A 29 -5.76 -7.13 -6.78
N GLN A 30 -6.99 -7.45 -7.21
CA GLN A 30 -7.25 -8.20 -8.45
C GLN A 30 -6.78 -7.43 -9.68
N GLY A 31 -7.01 -6.12 -9.76
CA GLY A 31 -6.53 -5.28 -10.85
C GLY A 31 -5.00 -5.34 -10.98
N PHE A 32 -4.29 -5.18 -9.85
CA PHE A 32 -2.84 -5.34 -9.83
C PHE A 32 -2.41 -6.75 -10.22
N TYR A 33 -3.05 -7.76 -9.66
CA TYR A 33 -2.76 -9.17 -9.96
C TYR A 33 -2.92 -9.51 -11.44
N TYR A 34 -4.03 -9.12 -12.07
CA TYR A 34 -4.27 -9.38 -13.49
C TYR A 34 -3.32 -8.60 -14.40
N THR A 35 -2.93 -7.38 -14.01
CA THR A 35 -1.96 -6.61 -14.77
C THR A 35 -0.57 -7.24 -14.68
N ILE A 36 -0.13 -7.69 -13.51
CA ILE A 36 1.11 -8.46 -13.33
C ILE A 36 1.07 -9.74 -14.18
N LEU A 37 -0.06 -10.45 -14.19
CA LEU A 37 -0.27 -11.64 -15.01
C LEU A 37 -0.16 -11.30 -16.52
N LEU A 38 -0.76 -10.21 -16.96
CA LEU A 38 -0.70 -9.76 -18.35
C LEU A 38 0.74 -9.42 -18.75
N CYS A 39 1.47 -8.63 -17.95
CA CYS A 39 2.88 -8.31 -18.18
C CYS A 39 3.74 -9.57 -18.25
N SER A 40 3.45 -10.54 -17.40
CA SER A 40 4.10 -11.85 -17.39
C SER A 40 3.91 -12.61 -18.69
N VAL A 41 2.66 -12.73 -19.14
CA VAL A 41 2.32 -13.42 -20.39
C VAL A 41 3.00 -12.75 -21.59
N LEU A 42 2.95 -11.42 -21.66
CA LEU A 42 3.62 -10.66 -22.72
C LEU A 42 5.13 -10.90 -22.74
N THR A 43 5.77 -10.92 -21.57
CA THR A 43 7.20 -11.20 -21.44
C THR A 43 7.54 -12.61 -21.94
N VAL A 44 6.75 -13.62 -21.57
CA VAL A 44 6.93 -15.00 -22.04
C VAL A 44 6.74 -15.11 -23.54
N ILE A 45 5.72 -14.47 -24.11
CA ILE A 45 5.50 -14.42 -25.56
C ILE A 45 6.71 -13.77 -26.25
N GLY A 46 7.23 -12.66 -25.72
CA GLY A 46 8.42 -12.00 -26.23
C GLY A 46 9.66 -12.92 -26.24
N ILE A 47 9.89 -13.68 -25.16
CA ILE A 47 10.98 -14.66 -25.08
C ILE A 47 10.83 -15.76 -26.15
N TRP A 48 9.62 -16.30 -26.33
CA TRP A 48 9.38 -17.31 -27.36
C TRP A 48 9.59 -16.76 -28.77
N LEU A 49 9.06 -15.58 -29.06
CA LEU A 49 9.25 -14.92 -30.35
C LEU A 49 10.74 -14.64 -30.62
N TYR A 50 11.52 -14.30 -29.58
CA TYR A 50 12.96 -14.11 -29.70
C TYR A 50 13.68 -15.42 -30.08
N ILE A 51 13.36 -16.52 -29.40
CA ILE A 51 13.92 -17.84 -29.69
C ILE A 51 13.57 -18.25 -31.13
N PHE A 52 12.30 -18.13 -31.53
CA PHE A 52 11.87 -18.44 -32.90
C PHE A 52 12.55 -17.57 -33.94
N TRP A 53 12.66 -16.25 -33.68
CA TRP A 53 13.34 -15.33 -34.58
C TRP A 53 14.82 -15.68 -34.74
N LYS A 54 15.52 -16.02 -33.65
CA LYS A 54 16.92 -16.46 -33.71
C LYS A 54 17.09 -17.75 -34.49
N LEU A 55 16.24 -18.74 -34.24
CA LEU A 55 16.24 -20.01 -34.96
C LEU A 55 16.02 -19.80 -36.48
N LEU A 56 15.09 -18.93 -36.86
CA LEU A 56 14.85 -18.56 -38.27
C LEU A 56 16.04 -17.80 -38.88
N SER A 57 16.53 -16.77 -38.18
CA SER A 57 17.57 -15.87 -38.71
C SER A 57 18.93 -16.54 -38.93
N LEU A 58 19.22 -17.59 -38.17
CA LEU A 58 20.47 -18.35 -38.26
C LEU A 58 20.37 -19.54 -39.24
N GLY A 59 19.23 -19.75 -39.89
CA GLY A 59 18.99 -20.93 -40.74
C GLY A 59 18.91 -22.25 -39.97
N LEU A 60 19.05 -22.21 -38.64
CA LEU A 60 19.11 -23.40 -37.78
C LEU A 60 17.86 -24.28 -37.89
N ILE A 61 16.72 -23.75 -38.31
CA ILE A 61 15.51 -24.55 -38.52
C ILE A 61 15.74 -25.60 -39.61
N GLU A 62 16.36 -25.22 -40.72
CA GLU A 62 16.67 -26.14 -41.82
C GLU A 62 17.68 -27.19 -41.34
N ASP A 63 18.74 -26.76 -40.66
CA ASP A 63 19.74 -27.67 -40.08
C ASP A 63 19.10 -28.64 -39.07
N ILE A 64 18.20 -28.15 -38.20
CA ILE A 64 17.49 -28.98 -37.23
C ILE A 64 16.65 -30.04 -37.93
N PHE A 65 15.94 -29.71 -39.01
CA PHE A 65 15.14 -30.70 -39.75
C PHE A 65 15.97 -31.71 -40.53
N THR A 66 17.25 -31.45 -40.78
CA THR A 66 18.18 -32.44 -41.35
C THR A 66 18.78 -33.39 -40.31
N LEU A 67 18.65 -33.09 -39.02
CA LEU A 67 19.11 -33.98 -37.94
C LEU A 67 18.29 -35.27 -37.91
N HIS A 68 18.89 -36.32 -37.33
CA HIS A 68 18.19 -37.58 -37.11
C HIS A 68 16.87 -37.34 -36.34
N PRO A 69 15.75 -38.01 -36.71
CA PRO A 69 14.43 -37.75 -36.12
C PRO A 69 14.38 -37.76 -34.59
N ALA A 70 15.24 -38.57 -33.96
CA ALA A 70 15.40 -38.61 -32.50
C ALA A 70 15.87 -37.27 -31.90
N TYR A 71 16.81 -36.57 -32.54
CA TYR A 71 17.28 -35.26 -32.08
C TYR A 71 16.21 -34.18 -32.27
N VAL A 72 15.49 -34.21 -33.40
CA VAL A 72 14.35 -33.31 -33.64
C VAL A 72 13.28 -33.51 -32.58
N GLY A 73 12.93 -34.76 -32.28
CA GLY A 73 12.00 -35.10 -31.21
C GLY A 73 12.48 -34.61 -29.84
N GLY A 74 13.78 -34.72 -29.55
CA GLY A 74 14.39 -34.20 -28.32
C GLY A 74 14.30 -32.68 -28.18
N ILE A 75 14.51 -31.92 -29.26
CA ILE A 75 14.39 -30.46 -29.27
C ILE A 75 12.93 -30.03 -29.03
N ILE A 76 11.96 -30.67 -29.71
CA ILE A 76 10.54 -30.37 -29.52
C ILE A 76 10.10 -30.73 -28.10
N ALA A 77 10.46 -31.92 -27.61
CA ALA A 77 10.16 -32.35 -26.25
C ALA A 77 10.79 -31.42 -25.20
N GLY A 78 12.03 -30.97 -25.42
CA GLY A 78 12.71 -29.97 -24.58
C GLY A 78 11.99 -28.62 -24.57
N ALA A 79 11.55 -28.13 -25.73
CA ALA A 79 10.78 -26.89 -25.85
C ALA A 79 9.43 -26.98 -25.11
N VAL A 80 8.70 -28.09 -25.28
CA VAL A 80 7.44 -28.36 -24.57
C VAL A 80 7.67 -28.45 -23.06
N THR A 81 8.70 -29.17 -22.64
CA THR A 81 9.05 -29.32 -21.22
C THR A 81 9.44 -27.98 -20.60
N GLY A 82 10.24 -27.17 -21.30
CA GLY A 82 10.59 -25.81 -20.86
C GLY A 82 9.37 -24.90 -20.74
N HIS A 83 8.43 -24.99 -21.69
CA HIS A 83 7.16 -24.25 -21.61
C HIS A 83 6.31 -24.67 -20.41
N LEU A 84 6.17 -25.98 -20.17
CA LEU A 84 5.44 -26.50 -19.02
C LEU A 84 6.09 -26.09 -17.70
N LEU A 85 7.42 -26.11 -17.62
CA LEU A 85 8.16 -25.67 -16.43
C LEU A 85 7.91 -24.18 -16.16
N LEU A 86 7.94 -23.34 -17.20
CA LEU A 86 7.55 -21.92 -17.09
C LEU A 86 6.11 -21.77 -16.55
N LEU A 87 5.15 -22.51 -17.09
CA LEU A 87 3.76 -22.46 -16.61
C LEU A 87 3.62 -22.89 -15.15
N VAL A 88 4.34 -23.94 -14.73
CA VAL A 88 4.36 -24.40 -13.34
C VAL A 88 5.01 -23.36 -12.42
N LEU A 89 6.12 -22.75 -12.84
CA LEU A 89 6.77 -21.66 -12.11
C LEU A 89 5.82 -20.47 -11.96
N PHE A 90 5.13 -20.09 -13.05
CA PHE A 90 4.10 -19.05 -13.02
C PHE A 90 2.98 -19.41 -12.05
N TYR A 91 2.43 -20.61 -12.12
CA TYR A 91 1.39 -21.04 -11.18
C TYR A 91 1.88 -21.01 -9.73
N ALA A 92 3.10 -21.47 -9.46
CA ALA A 92 3.66 -21.51 -8.11
C ALA A 92 3.93 -20.10 -7.54
N LEU A 93 4.46 -19.18 -8.35
CA LEU A 93 4.70 -17.78 -7.97
C LEU A 93 3.39 -17.04 -7.67
N PHE A 94 2.32 -17.37 -8.39
CA PHE A 94 1.02 -16.70 -8.30
C PHE A 94 0.05 -17.39 -7.32
N LYS A 95 0.39 -18.57 -6.78
CA LYS A 95 -0.43 -19.28 -5.78
C LYS A 95 -0.62 -18.41 -4.53
N GLY A 96 -1.87 -17.97 -4.30
CA GLY A 96 -2.20 -17.06 -3.19
C GLY A 96 -1.75 -15.62 -3.42
N GLY A 97 -1.42 -15.23 -4.66
CA GLY A 97 -0.90 -13.90 -5.01
C GLY A 97 -1.85 -12.77 -4.63
N ILE A 98 -3.16 -12.95 -4.83
CA ILE A 98 -4.17 -11.95 -4.43
C ILE A 98 -4.15 -11.72 -2.91
N LEU A 99 -4.06 -12.80 -2.12
CA LEU A 99 -3.99 -12.68 -0.66
C LEU A 99 -2.72 -11.95 -0.22
N ARG A 100 -1.57 -12.31 -0.80
CA ARG A 100 -0.28 -11.65 -0.50
C ARG A 100 -0.29 -10.17 -0.91
N LEU A 101 -0.88 -9.83 -2.05
CA LEU A 101 -1.09 -8.45 -2.49
C LEU A 101 -1.99 -7.68 -1.52
N CYS A 102 -3.11 -8.27 -1.09
CA CYS A 102 -3.96 -7.66 -0.07
C CYS A 102 -3.22 -7.43 1.25
N GLN A 103 -2.40 -8.39 1.70
CA GLN A 103 -1.59 -8.26 2.91
C GLN A 103 -0.52 -7.18 2.79
N LEU A 104 0.13 -7.05 1.62
CA LEU A 104 1.15 -6.05 1.37
C LEU A 104 0.54 -4.64 1.27
N LEU A 105 -0.55 -4.49 0.52
CA LEU A 105 -1.20 -3.20 0.28
C LEU A 105 -1.97 -2.69 1.51
N PHE A 106 -2.61 -3.59 2.27
CA PHE A 106 -3.54 -3.23 3.34
C PHE A 106 -3.14 -3.78 4.71
N LYS A 107 -1.83 -3.97 4.95
CA LYS A 107 -1.26 -4.52 6.19
C LYS A 107 -1.83 -3.87 7.45
N ASP A 108 -2.06 -2.55 7.41
CA ASP A 108 -2.42 -1.73 8.57
C ASP A 108 -3.94 -1.52 8.74
N ARG A 109 -4.79 -2.37 8.16
CA ARG A 109 -6.26 -2.21 8.21
C ARG A 109 -6.84 -2.18 9.64
N ALA A 110 -6.24 -2.92 10.58
CA ALA A 110 -6.67 -2.90 11.98
C ALA A 110 -6.45 -1.52 12.63
N VAL A 111 -5.36 -0.84 12.24
CA VAL A 111 -5.08 0.54 12.61
C VAL A 111 -6.08 1.47 11.92
N ALA A 112 -6.33 1.27 10.62
CA ALA A 112 -7.31 2.06 9.86
C ALA A 112 -8.71 2.07 10.46
N LYS A 113 -9.15 0.96 11.06
CA LYS A 113 -10.46 0.86 11.73
C LYS A 113 -10.53 1.67 13.03
N LYS A 114 -9.40 1.93 13.69
CA LYS A 114 -9.29 2.85 14.85
C LYS A 114 -9.42 4.33 14.42
N PHE A 115 -9.36 4.61 13.12
CA PHE A 115 -9.34 5.96 12.52
C PHE A 115 -10.41 6.15 11.46
N GLU A 116 -11.47 5.35 11.48
CA GLU A 116 -12.52 5.34 10.44
C GLU A 116 -13.27 6.69 10.36
N ASP A 117 -13.38 7.41 11.49
CA ASP A 117 -14.00 8.74 11.56
C ASP A 117 -13.19 9.86 10.89
N PHE A 118 -11.91 9.62 10.57
CA PHE A 118 -11.01 10.61 9.97
C PHE A 118 -10.80 10.39 8.46
N ALA A 119 -11.77 9.80 7.75
CA ALA A 119 -11.65 9.52 6.31
C ALA A 119 -11.26 10.75 5.48
N LEU A 120 -11.81 11.92 5.80
CA LEU A 120 -11.54 13.18 5.11
C LEU A 120 -10.11 13.70 5.40
N LEU A 121 -9.68 13.64 6.66
CA LEU A 121 -8.31 13.99 7.07
C LEU A 121 -7.28 13.04 6.43
N ARG A 122 -7.60 11.73 6.33
CA ARG A 122 -6.78 10.73 5.66
C ARG A 122 -6.57 11.04 4.18
N ILE A 123 -7.64 11.44 3.49
CA ILE A 123 -7.57 11.86 2.09
C ILE A 123 -6.76 13.15 1.95
N LEU A 124 -6.98 14.14 2.83
CA LEU A 124 -6.27 15.42 2.80
C LEU A 124 -4.76 15.23 3.01
N ILE A 125 -4.36 14.45 4.03
CA ILE A 125 -2.96 14.10 4.30
C ILE A 125 -2.38 13.32 3.12
N GLY A 126 -3.14 12.39 2.55
CA GLY A 126 -2.70 11.66 1.37
C GLY A 126 -2.43 12.59 0.18
N VAL A 127 -3.36 13.50 -0.14
CA VAL A 127 -3.20 14.50 -1.20
C VAL A 127 -1.98 15.39 -0.93
N LEU A 128 -1.74 15.77 0.33
CA LEU A 128 -0.54 16.53 0.72
C LEU A 128 0.75 15.74 0.46
N VAL A 129 0.82 14.47 0.88
CA VAL A 129 2.00 13.61 0.70
C VAL A 129 2.26 13.37 -0.79
N LEU A 130 1.22 13.09 -1.57
CA LEU A 130 1.34 12.88 -3.02
C LEU A 130 1.68 14.18 -3.76
N GLY A 131 1.11 15.30 -3.34
CA GLY A 131 1.50 16.64 -3.79
C GLY A 131 2.99 16.89 -3.56
N GLY A 132 3.47 16.66 -2.33
CA GLY A 132 4.88 16.80 -1.97
C GLY A 132 5.81 15.91 -2.80
N MET A 133 5.46 14.63 -2.97
CA MET A 133 6.23 13.70 -3.84
C MET A 133 6.25 14.18 -5.29
N THR A 134 5.11 14.65 -5.80
CA THR A 134 4.99 15.17 -7.17
C THR A 134 5.83 16.43 -7.35
N THR A 135 5.82 17.33 -6.38
CA THR A 135 6.68 18.54 -6.38
C THR A 135 8.16 18.16 -6.38
N ILE A 136 8.59 17.24 -5.52
CA ILE A 136 9.99 16.75 -5.49
C ILE A 136 10.36 16.12 -6.84
N PHE A 137 9.47 15.32 -7.43
CA PHE A 137 9.69 14.70 -8.73
C PHE A 137 9.88 15.75 -9.85
N PHE A 138 9.02 16.77 -9.92
CA PHE A 138 9.16 17.83 -10.93
C PHE A 138 10.37 18.73 -10.68
N ILE A 139 10.74 18.98 -9.41
CA ILE A 139 11.99 19.68 -9.09
C ILE A 139 13.18 18.86 -9.58
N LEU A 140 13.20 17.55 -9.35
CA LEU A 140 14.26 16.66 -9.86
C LEU A 140 14.34 16.68 -11.39
N LEU A 141 13.21 16.64 -12.09
CA LEU A 141 13.17 16.78 -13.56
C LEU A 141 13.69 18.14 -14.05
N GLY A 142 13.41 19.22 -13.29
CA GLY A 142 13.88 20.56 -13.63
C GLY A 142 15.36 20.79 -13.34
N VAL A 143 15.89 20.17 -12.28
CA VAL A 143 17.31 20.28 -11.88
C VAL A 143 18.20 19.39 -12.74
N ILE A 144 17.74 18.18 -13.07
CA ILE A 144 18.50 17.21 -13.88
C ILE A 144 17.93 17.19 -15.30
N ARG A 145 18.41 18.15 -16.11
CA ARG A 145 17.96 18.37 -17.49
C ARG A 145 18.10 17.15 -18.41
N GLU A 146 18.98 16.23 -18.06
CA GLU A 146 19.26 15.00 -18.81
C GLU A 146 18.16 13.94 -18.64
N ILE A 147 17.43 13.92 -17.51
CA ILE A 147 16.42 12.89 -17.24
C ILE A 147 15.26 12.93 -18.25
N PRO A 148 14.63 14.08 -18.55
CA PRO A 148 13.57 14.14 -19.55
C PRO A 148 14.03 13.70 -20.94
N GLN A 149 15.25 14.09 -21.35
CA GLN A 149 15.83 13.71 -22.65
C GLN A 149 16.07 12.19 -22.70
N LEU A 150 16.63 11.60 -21.65
CA LEU A 150 16.86 10.16 -21.56
C LEU A 150 15.54 9.36 -21.64
N ILE A 151 14.47 9.84 -21.02
CA ILE A 151 13.14 9.22 -21.10
C ILE A 151 12.62 9.26 -22.55
N ILE A 152 12.70 10.42 -23.20
CA ILE A 152 12.22 10.60 -24.58
C ILE A 152 13.03 9.74 -25.55
N GLU A 153 14.35 9.75 -25.43
CA GLU A 153 15.25 8.94 -26.27
C GLU A 153 15.01 7.43 -26.06
N ALA A 154 14.80 6.99 -24.82
CA ALA A 154 14.44 5.61 -24.53
C ALA A 154 13.10 5.22 -25.19
N PHE A 155 12.10 6.11 -25.15
CA PHE A 155 10.80 5.89 -25.80
C PHE A 155 10.91 5.84 -27.34
N ILE A 156 11.68 6.75 -27.94
CA ILE A 156 11.93 6.79 -29.38
C ILE A 156 12.69 5.52 -29.80
N TYR A 157 13.72 5.12 -29.05
CA TYR A 157 14.47 3.89 -29.30
C TYR A 157 13.58 2.64 -29.26
N LEU A 158 12.66 2.57 -28.29
CA LEU A 158 11.68 1.49 -28.17
C LEU A 158 10.77 1.38 -29.40
N PHE A 159 10.35 2.52 -29.95
CA PHE A 159 9.40 2.57 -31.07
C PHE A 159 10.04 2.36 -32.44
N TRP A 160 11.33 2.68 -32.60
CA TRP A 160 12.01 2.67 -33.91
C TRP A 160 12.83 1.40 -34.19
N HIS A 161 13.29 0.65 -33.18
CA HIS A 161 14.06 -0.59 -33.37
C HIS A 161 13.16 -1.84 -33.38
N LEU A 162 12.18 -1.84 -34.31
CA LEU A 162 11.06 -2.77 -34.36
C LEU A 162 11.45 -4.19 -34.80
N SER A 163 11.58 -5.07 -33.82
CA SER A 163 11.37 -6.50 -33.99
C SER A 163 10.19 -6.93 -33.12
N LEU A 164 9.27 -7.71 -33.67
CA LEU A 164 8.02 -8.09 -32.97
C LEU A 164 8.30 -8.70 -31.59
N TRP A 165 9.33 -9.53 -31.47
CA TRP A 165 9.73 -10.14 -30.20
C TRP A 165 10.14 -9.11 -29.15
N LYS A 166 10.89 -8.08 -29.57
CA LYS A 166 11.37 -7.00 -28.70
C LYS A 166 10.19 -6.19 -28.19
N TRP A 167 9.17 -5.96 -29.01
CA TRP A 167 7.97 -5.23 -28.61
C TRP A 167 7.19 -5.95 -27.49
N PHE A 168 6.92 -7.25 -27.64
CA PHE A 168 6.24 -8.04 -26.60
C PHE A 168 7.05 -8.13 -25.31
N PHE A 169 8.37 -8.31 -25.42
CA PHE A 169 9.25 -8.37 -24.26
C PHE A 169 9.34 -7.02 -23.54
N ASP A 170 9.63 -5.95 -24.27
CA ASP A 170 9.80 -4.60 -23.73
C ASP A 170 8.50 -4.06 -23.14
N LEU A 171 7.34 -4.31 -23.77
CA LEU A 171 6.04 -3.89 -23.25
C LEU A 171 5.68 -4.64 -21.97
N GLY A 172 6.04 -5.92 -21.88
CA GLY A 172 5.94 -6.69 -20.63
C GLY A 172 6.81 -6.11 -19.52
N LEU A 173 8.08 -5.81 -19.83
CA LEU A 173 9.06 -5.25 -18.89
C LEU A 173 8.68 -3.85 -18.40
N VAL A 174 8.32 -2.94 -19.33
CA VAL A 174 7.85 -1.59 -19.01
C VAL A 174 6.57 -1.66 -18.19
N GLY A 175 5.66 -2.57 -18.51
CA GLY A 175 4.47 -2.83 -17.72
C GLY A 175 4.78 -3.23 -16.28
N PHE A 176 5.79 -4.09 -16.06
CA PHE A 176 6.26 -4.45 -14.72
C PHE A 176 6.84 -3.25 -13.95
N VAL A 177 7.66 -2.43 -14.61
CA VAL A 177 8.22 -1.23 -13.99
C VAL A 177 7.09 -0.28 -13.60
N PHE A 178 6.15 -0.04 -14.52
CA PHE A 178 5.02 0.86 -14.30
C PHE A 178 4.13 0.39 -13.14
N ILE A 179 3.73 -0.88 -13.13
CA ILE A 179 2.93 -1.40 -12.02
C ILE A 179 3.69 -1.43 -10.70
N GLY A 180 5.00 -1.72 -10.73
CA GLY A 180 5.86 -1.67 -9.57
C GLY A 180 5.88 -0.28 -8.94
N VAL A 181 6.01 0.77 -9.77
CA VAL A 181 5.93 2.17 -9.33
C VAL A 181 4.56 2.47 -8.71
N ILE A 182 3.45 2.05 -9.33
CA ILE A 182 2.11 2.28 -8.76
C ILE A 182 1.95 1.57 -7.41
N ILE A 183 2.38 0.30 -7.30
CA ILE A 183 2.34 -0.44 -6.05
C ILE A 183 3.16 0.27 -4.98
N LEU A 184 4.36 0.75 -5.32
CA LEU A 184 5.20 1.53 -4.41
C LEU A 184 4.48 2.79 -3.94
N ILE A 185 3.89 3.58 -4.85
CA ILE A 185 3.10 4.77 -4.49
C ILE A 185 1.97 4.39 -3.53
N PHE A 186 1.28 3.28 -3.78
CA PHE A 186 0.17 2.85 -2.93
C PHE A 186 0.63 2.39 -1.54
N VAL A 187 1.76 1.69 -1.46
CA VAL A 187 2.38 1.27 -0.20
C VAL A 187 2.86 2.49 0.58
N PHE A 188 3.56 3.43 -0.08
CA PHE A 188 4.01 4.68 0.52
C PHE A 188 2.84 5.54 0.98
N TRP A 189 1.76 5.62 0.20
CA TRP A 189 0.55 6.32 0.57
C TRP A 189 -0.07 5.72 1.83
N ASN A 190 -0.33 4.42 1.84
CA ASN A 190 -0.94 3.79 2.99
C ASN A 190 -0.06 3.95 4.23
N HIS A 191 1.22 3.62 4.14
CA HIS A 191 2.11 3.69 5.29
C HIS A 191 2.35 5.13 5.78
N GLY A 192 2.57 6.07 4.85
CA GLY A 192 2.83 7.48 5.17
C GLY A 192 1.62 8.17 5.79
N VAL A 193 0.42 7.92 5.26
CA VAL A 193 -0.81 8.48 5.82
C VAL A 193 -1.08 7.91 7.21
N PHE A 194 -0.89 6.60 7.43
CA PHE A 194 -1.07 6.01 8.75
C PHE A 194 -0.06 6.54 9.77
N PHE A 195 1.20 6.74 9.37
CA PHE A 195 2.22 7.32 10.25
C PHE A 195 1.82 8.70 10.76
N ILE A 196 1.33 9.58 9.87
CA ILE A 196 0.95 10.95 10.24
C ILE A 196 -0.32 10.95 11.10
N VAL A 197 -1.36 10.17 10.72
CA VAL A 197 -2.60 10.09 11.51
C VAL A 197 -2.34 9.53 12.91
N GLY A 198 -1.45 8.54 13.04
CA GLY A 198 -1.04 8.01 14.34
C GLY A 198 -0.44 9.08 15.25
N ARG A 199 0.44 9.94 14.69
CA ARG A 199 1.04 11.05 15.44
C ARG A 199 0.04 12.13 15.85
N ILE A 200 -0.89 12.50 14.98
CA ILE A 200 -1.91 13.51 15.30
C ILE A 200 -2.79 13.01 16.46
N LYS A 201 -3.14 11.73 16.46
CA LYS A 201 -3.98 11.15 17.51
C LYS A 201 -3.24 11.00 18.84
N GLU A 202 -1.95 10.68 18.81
CA GLU A 202 -1.10 10.69 20.00
C GLU A 202 -1.12 12.08 20.66
N ILE A 203 -1.02 13.15 19.85
CA ILE A 203 -1.12 14.53 20.33
C ILE A 203 -2.52 14.85 20.88
N GLU A 204 -3.58 14.42 20.21
CA GLU A 204 -4.96 14.64 20.68
C GLU A 204 -5.24 13.91 22.00
N GLU A 205 -4.81 12.63 22.12
CA GLU A 205 -4.91 11.85 23.35
C GLU A 205 -4.08 12.48 24.48
N GLU A 206 -2.88 13.00 24.21
CA GLU A 206 -2.06 13.74 25.19
C GLU A 206 -2.75 15.01 25.69
N VAL A 207 -3.32 15.81 24.78
CA VAL A 207 -4.05 17.04 25.14
C VAL A 207 -5.28 16.72 26.00
N GLU A 208 -6.06 15.70 25.63
CA GLU A 208 -7.21 15.27 26.44
C GLU A 208 -6.80 14.80 27.84
N VAL A 209 -5.72 14.01 27.94
CA VAL A 209 -5.21 13.53 29.22
C VAL A 209 -4.69 14.69 30.07
N GLU A 210 -3.98 15.64 29.48
CA GLU A 210 -3.51 16.84 30.17
C GLU A 210 -4.67 17.71 30.67
N GLU A 211 -5.73 17.88 29.87
CA GLU A 211 -6.94 18.59 30.29
C GLU A 211 -7.66 17.89 31.43
N ARG A 212 -7.79 16.56 31.39
CA ARG A 212 -8.39 15.77 32.48
C ARG A 212 -7.56 15.89 33.76
N LEU A 213 -6.25 15.73 33.67
CA LEU A 213 -5.33 15.90 34.81
C LEU A 213 -5.35 17.34 35.34
N ARG A 214 -5.55 18.35 34.48
CA ARG A 214 -5.72 19.74 34.91
C ARG A 214 -7.04 19.91 35.67
N LYS A 215 -8.15 19.37 35.17
CA LYS A 215 -9.46 19.41 35.84
C LYS A 215 -9.45 18.65 37.18
N GLU A 216 -8.80 17.50 37.25
CA GLU A 216 -8.63 16.74 38.50
C GLU A 216 -7.77 17.50 39.51
N ARG A 217 -6.62 18.05 39.08
CA ARG A 217 -5.78 18.90 39.95
C ARG A 217 -6.51 20.13 40.46
N LEU A 218 -7.42 20.70 39.68
CA LEU A 218 -8.24 21.83 40.11
C LEU A 218 -9.27 21.42 41.16
N LYS A 219 -9.87 20.21 41.05
CA LYS A 219 -10.84 19.69 42.03
C LYS A 219 -10.23 19.41 43.40
N GLU A 220 -8.97 19.01 43.44
CA GLU A 220 -8.24 18.71 44.68
C GLU A 220 -7.49 19.93 45.26
N ALA A 221 -7.50 21.07 44.56
CA ALA A 221 -6.73 22.24 44.96
C ALA A 221 -7.44 23.09 46.05
N ASP A 222 -6.68 23.51 47.05
CA ASP A 222 -7.14 24.45 48.08
C ASP A 222 -7.64 25.78 47.49
N GLU A 223 -8.56 26.44 48.20
CA GLU A 223 -9.17 27.73 47.84
C GLU A 223 -8.13 28.82 47.47
N LYS A 224 -7.01 28.89 48.20
CA LYS A 224 -5.91 29.82 47.92
C LYS A 224 -5.20 29.53 46.60
N THR A 225 -5.10 28.26 46.24
CA THR A 225 -4.46 27.79 45.01
C THR A 225 -5.36 28.05 43.82
N LEU A 226 -6.68 27.83 43.96
CA LEU A 226 -7.69 28.20 42.97
C LEU A 226 -7.69 29.70 42.67
N GLN A 227 -7.62 30.55 43.69
CA GLN A 227 -7.55 32.00 43.51
C GLN A 227 -6.28 32.46 42.78
N LYS A 228 -5.14 31.79 43.02
CA LYS A 228 -3.88 32.06 42.31
C LYS A 228 -3.97 31.64 40.85
N ILE A 229 -4.57 30.49 40.56
CA ILE A 229 -4.76 29.98 39.19
C ILE A 229 -5.71 30.90 38.42
N TYR A 230 -6.87 31.25 38.99
CA TYR A 230 -7.80 32.20 38.39
C TYR A 230 -7.15 33.55 38.07
N LYS A 231 -6.37 34.10 39.01
CA LYS A 231 -5.66 35.36 38.80
C LYS A 231 -4.59 35.25 37.71
N LYS A 232 -3.94 34.09 37.58
CA LYS A 232 -2.94 33.82 36.54
C LYS A 232 -3.59 33.69 35.15
N GLU A 233 -4.76 33.08 35.06
CA GLU A 233 -5.48 32.85 33.80
C GLU A 233 -6.24 34.09 33.30
N THR A 234 -6.92 34.79 34.19
CA THR A 234 -7.82 35.90 33.82
C THR A 234 -7.24 37.28 34.07
N GLY A 235 -6.11 37.37 34.79
CA GLY A 235 -5.50 38.63 35.24
C GLY A 235 -6.31 39.36 36.33
N LYS A 236 -7.48 38.84 36.73
CA LYS A 236 -8.42 39.50 37.65
C LYS A 236 -8.33 38.90 39.06
N LYS A 237 -8.69 39.70 40.08
CA LYS A 237 -8.73 39.20 41.47
C LYS A 237 -9.99 38.36 41.67
N ALA A 238 -9.82 37.16 42.23
CA ALA A 238 -10.93 36.26 42.57
C ALA A 238 -11.87 36.86 43.64
N ILE A 239 -11.29 37.56 44.63
CA ILE A 239 -12.00 38.19 45.75
C ILE A 239 -11.90 39.71 45.63
N TYR A 240 -13.03 40.39 45.78
CA TYR A 240 -13.13 41.84 45.91
C TYR A 240 -13.90 42.20 47.18
N LYS A 241 -13.30 43.02 48.07
CA LYS A 241 -13.88 43.41 49.37
C LYS A 241 -14.39 42.22 50.22
N GLY A 242 -13.66 41.10 50.22
CA GLY A 242 -14.00 39.91 51.00
C GLY A 242 -15.11 39.03 50.41
N GLN A 243 -15.69 39.41 49.27
CA GLN A 243 -16.67 38.60 48.54
C GLN A 243 -16.09 38.06 47.24
N GLU A 244 -16.55 36.87 46.83
CA GLU A 244 -16.19 36.30 45.54
C GLU A 244 -16.76 37.15 44.39
N THR A 245 -15.95 37.36 43.36
CA THR A 245 -16.39 38.07 42.16
C THR A 245 -17.27 37.16 41.28
N LYS A 246 -18.26 37.73 40.59
CA LYS A 246 -19.12 36.96 39.66
C LYS A 246 -18.32 36.15 38.64
N GLY A 247 -17.24 36.74 38.12
CA GLY A 247 -16.35 36.06 37.17
C GLY A 247 -15.55 34.90 37.78
N TYR A 248 -15.32 34.88 39.09
CA TYR A 248 -14.69 33.74 39.76
C TYR A 248 -15.70 32.60 40.00
N ILE A 249 -16.95 32.95 40.32
CA ILE A 249 -18.05 31.98 40.49
C ILE A 249 -18.40 31.30 39.15
N GLU A 250 -18.47 32.06 38.06
CA GLU A 250 -18.69 31.52 36.71
C GLU A 250 -17.53 30.62 36.27
N TRP A 251 -16.29 31.04 36.51
CA TRP A 251 -15.10 30.23 36.22
C TRP A 251 -15.06 28.92 37.02
N LYS A 252 -15.46 28.91 38.30
CA LYS A 252 -15.60 27.67 39.09
C LYS A 252 -16.64 26.72 38.47
N LYS A 253 -17.80 27.26 38.08
CA LYS A 253 -18.86 26.48 37.41
C LYS A 253 -18.41 25.89 36.08
N GLU A 254 -17.72 26.66 35.25
CA GLU A 254 -17.19 26.17 33.95
C GLU A 254 -16.18 25.02 34.13
N ASN A 255 -15.47 24.99 35.26
CA ASN A 255 -14.49 23.95 35.59
C ASN A 255 -15.06 22.80 36.44
N ASN A 256 -16.38 22.77 36.72
CA ASN A 256 -17.04 21.78 37.61
C ASN A 256 -16.37 21.67 38.99
N LEU A 257 -16.04 22.82 39.59
CA LEU A 257 -15.49 22.98 40.93
C LEU A 257 -16.56 23.36 41.95
#